data_AF-A0A7H8W3U0-F1
#
_entry.id   AF-A0A7H8W3U0-F1
#
_cell.length_a   1.000
_cell.length_b   1.000
_cell.length_c   1.000
_cell.angle_alpha   90.00
_cell.angle_beta   90.00
_cell.angle_gamma   90.00
#
_symmetry.space_group_name_H-M   'P 1'
#
loop_
_entity.id
_entity.type
_entity.pdbx_description
1 polymer ?
#
loop_
_entity_poly.entity_id
_entity_poly.type
_entity_poly.pdbx_seq_one_letter_code
_entity_poly.pdbx_strand_id
1 'polypeptide(L)'
;MITERELNILKKSILLINSFGDNVNNINSGREFIFIHNRNIETIEKIAADRNSEYLAARLDEYPNITAAQIDEYIKIQKNEVSLLNFLLVFLFGIFIGLYYLLFERFLKTGKITGNQIKSKVLTIIEVNKYILEVVENPYMEKLR
;
A
#
# COMPACT_ATOMS: atom_id res chain seq x y z
N MET A 1 25.51 9.38 6.34
CA MET A 1 25.78 8.03 6.85
C MET A 1 24.64 7.54 7.74
N ILE A 2 23.76 6.74 7.16
CA ILE A 2 22.64 6.05 7.83
C ILE A 2 23.15 5.09 8.92
N THR A 3 22.51 5.11 10.09
CA THR A 3 22.79 4.16 11.17
C THR A 3 22.10 2.81 10.94
N GLU A 4 22.64 1.74 11.53
CA GLU A 4 22.01 0.41 11.49
C GLU A 4 20.59 0.43 12.10
N ARG A 5 20.37 1.27 13.11
CA ARG A 5 19.04 1.47 13.70
C ARG A 5 18.06 2.06 12.69
N GLU A 6 18.44 3.12 12.00
CA GLU A 6 17.59 3.73 10.96
C GLU A 6 17.30 2.75 9.82
N LEU A 7 18.31 1.98 9.42
CA LEU A 7 18.16 0.93 8.42
C LEU A 7 17.15 -0.14 8.86
N ASN A 8 17.24 -0.61 10.09
CA ASN A 8 16.29 -1.60 10.64
C ASN A 8 14.88 -1.04 10.75
N ILE A 9 14.74 0.24 11.12
CA ILE A 9 13.45 0.94 11.16
C ILE A 9 12.85 1.05 9.75
N LEU A 10 13.66 1.36 8.74
CA LEU A 10 13.24 1.40 7.33
C LEU A 10 12.72 0.03 6.88
N LYS A 11 13.52 -1.03 7.03
CA LYS A 11 13.14 -2.40 6.63
C LYS A 11 11.80 -2.83 7.22
N LYS A 12 11.63 -2.68 8.54
CA LYS A 12 10.38 -3.04 9.24
C LYS A 12 9.17 -2.27 8.71
N SER A 13 9.35 -0.98 8.46
CA SER A 13 8.25 -0.14 7.96
C SER A 13 7.92 -0.38 6.48
N ILE A 14 8.91 -0.74 5.65
CA ILE A 14 8.66 -1.19 4.28
C ILE A 14 7.82 -2.47 4.31
N LEU A 15 8.17 -3.42 5.17
CA LEU A 15 7.40 -4.66 5.33
C LEU A 15 5.97 -4.38 5.82
N LEU A 16 5.80 -3.41 6.73
CA LEU A 16 4.48 -2.97 7.18
C LEU A 16 3.63 -2.45 6.01
N ILE A 17 4.17 -1.55 5.19
CA ILE A 17 3.50 -1.02 3.99
C ILE A 17 3.25 -2.14 2.96
N ASN A 18 4.19 -3.08 2.79
CA ASN A 18 4.02 -4.21 1.88
C ASN A 18 2.87 -5.12 2.29
N SER A 19 2.68 -5.33 3.60
CA SER A 19 1.57 -6.11 4.14
C SER A 19 0.22 -5.39 4.02
N PHE A 20 0.19 -4.08 3.76
CA PHE A 20 -1.03 -3.30 3.69
C PHE A 20 -1.95 -3.71 2.53
N GLY A 21 -1.38 -4.22 1.44
CA GLY A 21 -2.15 -4.75 0.31
C GLY A 21 -3.05 -5.93 0.71
N ASP A 22 -2.56 -6.78 1.63
CA ASP A 22 -3.22 -8.01 2.08
C ASP A 22 -3.98 -7.83 3.40
N ASN A 23 -3.52 -6.92 4.27
CA ASN A 23 -4.12 -6.67 5.57
C ASN A 23 -4.15 -5.17 5.90
N VAL A 24 -5.23 -4.52 5.50
CA VAL A 24 -5.47 -3.09 5.75
C VAL A 24 -5.62 -2.74 7.24
N ASN A 25 -5.74 -3.70 8.15
CA ASN A 25 -5.88 -3.43 9.59
C ASN A 25 -4.55 -3.09 10.28
N ASN A 26 -3.42 -3.35 9.61
CA ASN A 26 -2.10 -3.03 10.15
C ASN A 26 -1.82 -1.52 10.17
N ILE A 27 -2.61 -0.72 9.46
CA ILE A 27 -2.50 0.75 9.39
C ILE A 27 -3.90 1.32 9.57
N ASN A 28 -4.07 2.22 10.54
CA ASN A 28 -5.40 2.64 11.00
C ASN A 28 -6.01 3.74 10.13
N SER A 29 -5.18 4.52 9.45
CA SER A 29 -5.62 5.66 8.65
C SER A 29 -4.69 5.94 7.47
N GLY A 30 -5.21 6.62 6.46
CA GLY A 30 -4.42 7.12 5.34
C GLY A 30 -3.36 8.13 5.76
N ARG A 31 -3.58 8.91 6.83
CA ARG A 31 -2.54 9.80 7.37
C ARG A 31 -1.36 9.01 7.92
N GLU A 32 -1.62 7.94 8.65
CA GLU A 32 -0.59 7.04 9.18
C GLU A 32 0.19 6.39 8.03
N PHE A 33 -0.51 5.90 7.00
CA PHE A 33 0.11 5.34 5.80
C PHE A 33 1.07 6.35 5.15
N ILE A 34 0.59 7.56 4.85
CA ILE A 34 1.39 8.59 4.18
C ILE A 34 2.58 9.02 5.04
N PHE A 35 2.40 9.15 6.35
CA PHE A 35 3.49 9.47 7.26
C PHE A 35 4.62 8.44 7.20
N ILE A 36 4.27 7.15 7.28
CA ILE A 36 5.25 6.06 7.20
C ILE A 36 5.92 6.04 5.82
N HIS A 37 5.14 6.16 4.75
CA HIS A 37 5.61 6.16 3.38
C HIS A 37 6.61 7.29 3.10
N ASN A 38 6.28 8.53 3.47
CA ASN A 38 7.14 9.69 3.25
C ASN A 38 8.44 9.59 4.05
N ARG A 39 8.36 9.17 5.32
CA ARG A 39 9.56 8.95 6.14
C ARG A 39 10.48 7.88 5.52
N ASN A 40 9.90 6.86 4.90
CA ASN A 40 10.67 5.83 4.21
C ASN A 40 11.36 6.40 2.98
N ILE A 41 10.66 7.17 2.15
CA ILE A 41 11.22 7.89 1.00
C ILE A 41 12.42 8.74 1.43
N GLU A 42 12.27 9.59 2.45
CA GLU A 42 13.36 10.43 2.95
C GLU A 42 14.59 9.61 3.41
N THR A 43 14.35 8.43 3.99
CA THR A 43 15.43 7.55 4.43
C THR A 43 16.11 6.87 3.24
N ILE A 44 15.35 6.47 2.22
CA ILE A 44 15.88 5.86 0.99
C ILE A 44 16.67 6.90 0.19
N GLU A 45 16.20 8.14 0.10
CA GLU A 45 16.92 9.26 -0.52
C GLU A 45 18.29 9.48 0.13
N LYS A 46 18.33 9.46 1.48
CA LYS A 46 19.60 9.54 2.22
C LYS A 46 20.53 8.37 1.91
N ILE A 47 20.01 7.15 1.80
CA ILE A 47 20.79 5.96 1.42
C ILE A 47 21.34 6.11 -0.01
N ALA A 48 20.50 6.58 -0.93
CA ALA A 48 20.88 6.80 -2.32
C ALA A 48 22.01 7.84 -2.43
N ALA A 49 21.89 8.96 -1.71
CA ALA A 49 22.91 10.00 -1.66
C ALA A 49 24.21 9.51 -0.99
N ASP A 50 24.12 8.81 0.15
CA ASP A 50 25.28 8.27 0.87
C ASP A 50 26.09 7.27 0.00
N ARG A 51 25.41 6.53 -0.89
CA ARG A 51 26.01 5.49 -1.75
C ARG A 51 26.30 5.96 -3.18
N ASN A 52 25.85 7.15 -3.57
CA ASN A 52 25.74 7.58 -4.97
C ASN A 52 24.99 6.54 -5.84
N SER A 53 23.88 6.01 -5.32
CA SER A 53 23.12 4.96 -6.00
C SER A 53 22.11 5.55 -7.00
N GLU A 54 22.45 5.49 -8.28
CA GLU A 54 21.54 5.87 -9.37
C GLU A 54 20.30 4.95 -9.43
N TYR A 55 20.48 3.67 -9.10
CA TYR A 55 19.39 2.69 -9.09
C TYR A 55 18.31 3.07 -8.07
N LEU A 56 18.68 3.37 -6.83
CA LEU A 56 17.71 3.77 -5.81
C LEU A 56 17.02 5.09 -6.14
N ALA A 57 17.75 6.05 -6.71
CA ALA A 57 17.19 7.31 -7.17
C ALA A 57 16.12 7.07 -8.26
N ALA A 58 16.41 6.25 -9.28
CA ALA A 58 15.44 5.92 -10.32
C ALA A 58 14.18 5.23 -9.80
N ARG A 59 14.32 4.36 -8.78
CA ARG A 59 13.16 3.68 -8.17
C ARG A 59 12.28 4.60 -7.35
N LEU A 60 12.83 5.67 -6.77
CA LEU A 60 12.03 6.66 -6.05
C LEU A 60 11.06 7.40 -7.00
N ASP A 61 11.46 7.62 -8.25
CA ASP A 61 10.62 8.26 -9.27
C ASP A 61 9.43 7.39 -9.71
N GLU A 62 9.47 6.08 -9.44
CA GLU A 62 8.39 5.14 -9.77
C GLU A 62 7.23 5.17 -8.76
N TYR A 63 7.40 5.81 -7.59
CA TYR A 63 6.34 5.89 -6.60
C TYR A 63 5.15 6.73 -7.11
N PRO A 64 3.92 6.17 -7.11
CA PRO A 64 2.77 6.91 -7.57
C PRO A 64 2.36 7.96 -6.54
N ASN A 65 1.91 9.11 -7.03
CA ASN A 65 1.24 10.11 -6.19
C ASN A 65 -0.04 9.54 -5.58
N ILE A 66 -0.07 9.44 -4.25
CA ILE A 66 -1.22 8.94 -3.49
C ILE A 66 -1.50 9.85 -2.29
N THR A 67 -2.78 10.08 -2.00
CA THR A 67 -3.22 10.96 -0.91
C THR A 67 -3.77 10.16 0.27
N ALA A 68 -3.74 10.74 1.47
CA ALA A 68 -4.34 10.13 2.65
C ALA A 68 -5.83 9.80 2.45
N ALA A 69 -6.58 10.68 1.79
CA ALA A 69 -8.00 10.46 1.51
C ALA A 69 -8.24 9.23 0.61
N GLN A 70 -7.38 9.01 -0.40
CA GLN A 70 -7.44 7.82 -1.25
C GLN A 70 -7.15 6.54 -0.46
N ILE A 71 -6.18 6.59 0.47
CA ILE A 71 -5.90 5.43 1.33
C ILE A 71 -7.07 5.17 2.29
N ASP A 72 -7.67 6.21 2.89
CA ASP A 72 -8.85 6.06 3.75
C ASP A 72 -10.01 5.41 2.98
N GLU A 73 -10.22 5.82 1.73
CA GLU A 73 -11.18 5.19 0.82
C GLU A 73 -10.83 3.73 0.53
N TYR A 74 -9.56 3.41 0.27
CA TYR A 74 -9.10 2.04 0.06
C TYR A 74 -9.33 1.15 1.29
N ILE A 75 -9.00 1.63 2.50
CA ILE A 75 -9.26 0.92 3.76
C ILE A 75 -10.77 0.64 3.90
N LYS A 76 -11.61 1.63 3.60
CA LYS A 76 -13.07 1.48 3.65
C LYS A 76 -13.58 0.44 2.65
N ILE A 77 -13.09 0.47 1.40
CA ILE A 77 -13.45 -0.50 0.36
C ILE A 77 -13.07 -1.91 0.81
N GLN A 78 -11.83 -2.12 1.24
CA GLN A 78 -11.33 -3.43 1.66
C GLN A 78 -12.08 -3.98 2.88
N LYS A 79 -12.36 -3.15 3.89
CA LYS A 79 -13.15 -3.55 5.06
C LYS A 79 -14.60 -3.90 4.68
N ASN A 80 -15.19 -3.16 3.75
CA ASN A 80 -16.54 -3.42 3.27
C ASN A 80 -16.61 -4.69 2.42
N GLU A 81 -15.60 -4.98 1.58
CA GLU A 81 -15.52 -6.23 0.80
C GLU A 81 -15.44 -7.46 1.72
N VAL A 82 -14.62 -7.40 2.77
CA VAL A 82 -14.56 -8.47 3.79
C VAL A 82 -15.90 -8.60 4.53
N SER A 83 -16.54 -7.49 4.88
CA SER A 83 -17.86 -7.52 5.52
C SER A 83 -18.93 -8.09 4.59
N LEU A 84 -18.88 -7.80 3.29
CA LEU A 84 -19.79 -8.35 2.28
C LEU A 84 -19.54 -9.84 2.06
N LEU A 85 -18.29 -10.29 2.03
CA LEU A 85 -17.96 -11.72 1.92
C LEU A 85 -18.45 -12.49 3.14
N ASN A 86 -18.21 -11.95 4.35
CA ASN A 86 -18.69 -12.54 5.59
C ASN A 86 -20.23 -12.54 5.65
N PHE A 87 -20.87 -11.45 5.22
CA PHE A 87 -22.32 -11.40 5.07
C PHE A 87 -22.82 -12.42 4.05
N LEU A 88 -22.16 -12.56 2.90
CA LEU A 88 -22.53 -13.50 1.83
C LEU A 88 -22.34 -14.96 2.28
N LEU A 89 -21.31 -15.26 3.07
CA LEU A 89 -21.14 -16.56 3.72
C LEU A 89 -22.27 -16.82 4.71
N VAL A 90 -22.60 -15.86 5.58
CA VAL A 90 -23.75 -15.97 6.51
C VAL A 90 -25.08 -16.08 5.75
N PHE A 91 -25.22 -15.40 4.61
CA PHE A 91 -26.39 -15.34 3.75
C PHE A 91 -26.58 -16.59 2.87
N LEU A 92 -25.50 -17.21 2.38
CA LEU A 92 -25.55 -18.53 1.74
C LEU A 92 -26.05 -19.61 2.71
N PHE A 93 -25.83 -19.41 4.01
CA PHE A 93 -26.42 -20.22 5.08
C PHE A 93 -27.78 -19.69 5.58
N GLY A 94 -28.29 -18.54 5.10
CA GLY A 94 -29.50 -17.87 5.61
C GLY A 94 -30.20 -16.93 4.60
N ILE A 95 -31.13 -17.50 3.83
CA ILE A 95 -32.22 -16.94 3.00
C ILE A 95 -32.49 -15.40 3.04
N PHE A 96 -32.47 -14.69 1.88
CA PHE A 96 -33.59 -13.92 1.23
C PHE A 96 -33.14 -12.88 0.17
N ILE A 97 -33.70 -12.96 -1.05
CA ILE A 97 -33.22 -12.36 -2.31
C ILE A 97 -33.70 -10.91 -2.60
N GLY A 98 -34.61 -10.33 -1.82
CA GLY A 98 -35.31 -9.08 -2.19
C GLY A 98 -34.55 -7.75 -2.01
N LEU A 99 -33.60 -7.66 -1.06
CA LEU A 99 -32.87 -6.42 -0.75
C LEU A 99 -31.59 -6.21 -1.58
N TYR A 100 -31.13 -7.26 -2.26
CA TYR A 100 -29.87 -7.31 -3.00
C TYR A 100 -29.85 -6.35 -4.19
N TYR A 101 -30.92 -6.32 -5.00
CA TYR A 101 -30.97 -5.48 -6.21
C TYR A 101 -30.93 -3.97 -5.90
N LEU A 102 -31.50 -3.56 -4.77
CA LEU A 102 -31.66 -2.14 -4.43
C LEU A 102 -30.38 -1.53 -3.82
N LEU A 103 -29.57 -2.35 -3.12
CA LEU A 103 -28.27 -1.94 -2.59
C LEU A 103 -27.15 -2.02 -3.63
N PHE A 104 -27.18 -3.05 -4.51
CA PHE A 104 -26.18 -3.23 -5.56
C PHE A 104 -26.25 -2.12 -6.62
N GLU A 105 -27.45 -1.67 -7.01
CA GLU A 105 -27.62 -0.53 -7.91
C GLU A 105 -27.07 0.79 -7.35
N ARG A 106 -27.15 1.01 -6.03
CA ARG A 106 -26.60 2.20 -5.38
C ARG A 106 -25.07 2.17 -5.29
N PHE A 107 -24.47 0.99 -5.17
CA PHE A 107 -23.01 0.82 -5.08
C PHE A 107 -22.28 1.12 -6.40
N LEU A 108 -22.91 0.82 -7.55
CA LEU A 108 -22.33 1.08 -8.87
C LEU A 108 -22.46 2.55 -9.33
N LYS A 109 -23.37 3.34 -8.73
CA LYS A 109 -23.71 4.70 -9.20
C LYS A 109 -22.89 5.84 -8.59
N THR A 110 -22.03 5.59 -7.60
CA THR A 110 -21.12 6.62 -7.07
C THR A 110 -19.78 6.60 -7.81
N GLY A 111 -19.70 7.38 -8.90
CA GLY A 111 -18.45 7.64 -9.61
C GLY A 111 -17.56 8.65 -8.86
N LYS A 112 -16.26 8.34 -8.76
CA LYS A 112 -15.09 9.24 -8.66
C LYS A 112 -13.88 8.40 -8.24
N ILE A 113 -12.89 8.22 -9.13
CA ILE A 113 -11.72 7.33 -8.98
C ILE A 113 -12.13 5.89 -8.65
N THR A 114 -12.02 4.98 -9.61
CA THR A 114 -12.38 3.58 -9.35
C THR A 114 -11.46 3.03 -8.26
N GLY A 115 -12.00 2.34 -7.25
CA GLY A 115 -11.18 1.69 -6.21
C GLY A 115 -10.03 0.84 -6.77
N ASN A 116 -10.20 0.33 -7.99
CA ASN A 116 -9.17 -0.31 -8.81
C ASN A 116 -7.94 0.56 -9.09
N GLN A 117 -8.11 1.86 -9.37
CA GLN A 117 -7.00 2.80 -9.56
C GLN A 117 -6.21 3.01 -8.27
N ILE A 118 -6.91 3.16 -7.13
CA ILE A 118 -6.25 3.30 -5.83
C ILE A 118 -5.50 2.02 -5.47
N LYS A 119 -6.14 0.86 -5.67
CA LYS A 119 -5.53 -0.46 -5.49
C LYS A 119 -4.27 -0.62 -6.35
N SER A 120 -4.33 -0.23 -7.63
CA SER A 120 -3.17 -0.28 -8.53
C SER A 120 -2.01 0.54 -8.00
N LYS A 121 -2.26 1.76 -7.49
CA LYS A 121 -1.21 2.61 -6.89
C LYS A 121 -0.60 1.97 -5.65
N VAL A 122 -1.43 1.40 -4.77
CA VAL A 122 -0.93 0.69 -3.58
C VAL A 122 -0.06 -0.50 -4.01
N LEU A 123 -0.48 -1.28 -5.02
CA LEU A 123 0.32 -2.39 -5.53
C LEU A 123 1.66 -1.93 -6.12
N THR A 124 1.69 -0.82 -6.87
CA THR A 124 2.94 -0.24 -7.37
C THR A 124 3.87 0.16 -6.23
N ILE A 125 3.37 0.79 -5.17
CA ILE A 125 4.17 1.12 -3.97
C ILE A 125 4.80 -0.15 -3.38
N ILE A 126 4.02 -1.23 -3.27
CA ILE A 126 4.48 -2.52 -2.72
C ILE A 126 5.55 -3.15 -3.62
N GLU A 127 5.39 -3.06 -4.94
CA GLU A 127 6.35 -3.59 -5.91
C GLU A 127 7.69 -2.84 -5.84
N VAL A 128 7.65 -1.51 -5.89
CA VAL A 128 8.85 -0.66 -5.76
C VAL A 128 9.56 -0.93 -4.42
N ASN A 129 8.79 -1.00 -3.33
CA ASN A 129 9.29 -1.34 -2.00
C ASN A 129 10.04 -2.68 -1.94
N LYS A 130 9.57 -3.71 -2.65
CA LYS A 130 10.25 -5.03 -2.68
C LYS A 130 11.65 -4.91 -3.28
N TYR A 131 11.77 -4.17 -4.38
CA TYR A 131 13.06 -3.95 -5.04
C TYR A 131 14.00 -3.10 -4.19
N ILE A 132 13.49 -2.04 -3.56
CA ILE A 132 14.27 -1.22 -2.65
C ILE A 132 14.74 -2.04 -1.46
N LEU A 133 13.87 -2.86 -0.86
CA LEU A 133 14.22 -3.69 0.28
C LEU A 133 15.38 -4.64 -0.05
N GLU A 134 15.33 -5.31 -1.19
CA GLU A 134 16.37 -6.23 -1.66
C GLU A 134 17.75 -5.52 -1.79
N VAL A 135 17.77 -4.33 -2.37
CA VAL A 135 18.98 -3.51 -2.53
C VAL A 135 19.48 -2.93 -1.20
N VAL A 136 18.56 -2.52 -0.33
CA VAL A 136 18.88 -1.99 0.99
C VAL A 136 19.48 -3.09 1.88
N GLU A 137 19.01 -4.33 1.73
CA GLU A 137 19.55 -5.52 2.38
C GLU A 137 20.88 -5.97 1.79
N ASN A 138 21.00 -5.95 0.47
CA ASN A 138 22.20 -6.35 -0.24
C ASN A 138 22.56 -5.31 -1.33
N PRO A 139 23.49 -4.37 -1.04
CA PRO A 139 23.87 -3.32 -1.98
C PRO A 139 24.47 -3.84 -3.30
N TYR A 140 24.99 -5.07 -3.34
CA TYR A 140 25.53 -5.66 -4.57
C TYR A 140 24.44 -5.89 -5.63
N MET A 141 23.17 -5.99 -5.22
CA MET A 141 22.04 -6.19 -6.13
C MET A 141 21.81 -5.01 -7.08
N GLU A 142 22.32 -3.82 -6.74
CA GLU A 142 22.25 -2.63 -7.60
C GLU A 142 22.97 -2.84 -8.95
N LYS A 143 24.02 -3.66 -8.97
CA LYS A 143 24.83 -3.91 -10.18
C LYS A 143 24.28 -5.03 -11.07
N LEU A 144 23.31 -5.79 -10.57
CA LEU A 144 22.72 -6.95 -11.25
C LEU A 144 21.42 -6.60 -11.98
N ARG A 145 20.98 -5.34 -11.92
CA ARG A 145 19.71 -4.86 -12.44
C ARG A 145 19.93 -3.64 -13.32
#